data_AF-W5UK41-F1
#
_entry.id   AF-W5UK41-F1
#
_cell.length_a   1.000
_cell.length_b   1.000
_cell.length_c   1.000
_cell.angle_alpha   90.00
_cell.angle_beta   90.00
_cell.angle_gamma   90.00
#
_symmetry.space_group_name_H-M   'P 1'
#
loop_
_entity.id
_entity.type
_entity.pdbx_description
1 polymer ?
#
loop_
_entity_poly.entity_id
_entity_poly.type
_entity_poly.pdbx_seq_one_letter_code
_entity_poly.pdbx_strand_id
1 'polypeptide(L)'
;MLVRFRSPGSVGVSLFFWALVLSAGLCSELKVRVRLADGRITEELLEADSERDSITLEYRQADGTLITFLADFKQDVKIFRALILGELERGQSQYQALCFITRLSHNEIISSESMARLRQKNPHTIRTAEEKRPTETLSMNVAVNVTLAWQLSTLIYNTCSLAHDGVYTREADMRHWLDTGIEGSVFETLPQAVEVPGLQSCRSVKDLWQSCSCSYSVRLEWYPCLLKYCRNKDSLGHSAPYKCGIKSCSKGYDFTYYTPHKQLCLWEEEA
;
A
#
# COMPACT_ATOMS: atom_id res chain seq x y z
N MET A 1 19.85 81.54 -18.98
CA MET A 1 20.56 81.09 -17.76
C MET A 1 20.58 79.56 -17.75
N LEU A 2 21.70 78.98 -17.33
CA LEU A 2 22.10 77.58 -17.47
C LEU A 2 21.14 76.50 -16.88
N VAL A 3 21.01 75.40 -17.63
CA VAL A 3 21.21 73.97 -17.28
C VAL A 3 20.69 73.38 -15.94
N ARG A 4 19.83 72.34 -16.02
CA ARG A 4 19.98 70.94 -15.49
C ARG A 4 18.69 70.12 -15.74
N PHE A 5 18.65 69.17 -16.67
CA PHE A 5 18.91 67.70 -16.52
C PHE A 5 18.35 67.03 -15.25
N ARG A 6 17.28 66.22 -15.34
CA ARG A 6 17.25 64.73 -15.44
C ARG A 6 15.82 64.19 -15.18
N SER A 7 15.38 63.22 -16.00
CA SER A 7 14.20 62.36 -15.80
C SER A 7 14.47 61.27 -14.73
N PRO A 8 13.63 60.21 -14.53
CA PRO A 8 12.25 59.91 -14.96
C PRO A 8 11.36 59.40 -13.79
N GLY A 9 10.04 59.31 -13.99
CA GLY A 9 9.13 58.70 -13.01
C GLY A 9 8.00 57.94 -13.70
N SER A 10 8.25 56.65 -13.96
CA SER A 10 7.31 55.69 -14.54
C SER A 10 6.02 55.64 -13.73
N VAL A 11 4.89 55.93 -14.38
CA VAL A 11 3.55 55.69 -13.85
C VAL A 11 3.35 54.19 -13.68
N GLY A 12 2.73 53.81 -12.57
CA GLY A 12 2.77 52.47 -11.99
C GLY A 12 2.16 51.38 -12.87
N VAL A 13 2.96 50.35 -13.13
CA VAL A 13 2.48 49.00 -13.39
C VAL A 13 2.50 48.31 -12.04
N SER A 14 1.36 48.30 -11.35
CA SER A 14 1.18 47.54 -10.12
C SER A 14 -0.13 46.78 -10.22
N LEU A 15 -0.08 45.50 -9.82
CA LEU A 15 -1.19 44.58 -9.60
C LEU A 15 -1.67 43.74 -10.80
N PHE A 16 -0.75 42.96 -11.40
CA PHE A 16 -1.10 41.69 -12.05
C PHE A 16 -0.09 40.58 -11.71
N PHE A 17 0.24 40.46 -10.42
CA PHE A 17 0.86 39.26 -9.86
C PHE A 17 0.02 38.81 -8.65
N TRP A 18 -1.26 38.58 -8.88
CA TRP A 18 -1.97 37.63 -8.03
C TRP A 18 -1.41 36.26 -8.39
N ALA A 19 -0.58 35.76 -7.49
CA ALA A 19 0.06 34.48 -7.57
C ALA A 19 -0.97 33.43 -7.99
N LEU A 20 -0.73 32.81 -9.16
CA LEU A 20 -1.05 31.41 -9.31
C LEU A 20 -0.23 30.67 -8.24
N VAL A 21 -0.76 30.62 -7.02
CA VAL A 21 -0.49 29.48 -6.16
C VAL A 21 -1.20 28.35 -6.88
N LEU A 22 -0.49 27.74 -7.83
CA LEU A 22 -0.79 26.39 -8.27
C LEU A 22 -0.93 25.61 -6.97
N SER A 23 -2.16 25.22 -6.66
CA SER A 23 -2.45 24.11 -5.78
C SER A 23 -1.81 22.87 -6.43
N ALA A 24 -0.49 22.80 -6.39
CA ALA A 24 0.24 21.61 -6.70
C ALA A 24 -0.08 20.67 -5.55
N GLY A 25 -0.86 19.64 -5.83
CA GLY A 25 -1.01 18.50 -4.95
C GLY A 25 0.30 18.17 -4.28
N LEU A 26 0.27 18.07 -2.96
CA LEU A 26 1.42 17.63 -2.17
C LEU A 26 1.60 16.13 -2.42
N CYS A 27 2.19 15.79 -3.56
CA CYS A 27 2.81 14.50 -3.77
C CYS A 27 4.19 14.52 -3.11
N SER A 28 4.51 13.49 -2.33
CA SER A 28 5.82 13.37 -1.71
C SER A 28 6.35 11.95 -1.84
N GLU A 29 7.67 11.86 -1.97
CA GLU A 29 8.41 10.60 -2.00
C GLU A 29 9.36 10.53 -0.80
N LEU A 30 9.48 9.35 -0.18
CA LEU A 30 10.38 9.05 0.91
C LEU A 30 11.05 7.69 0.71
N LYS A 31 12.37 7.69 0.51
CA LYS A 31 13.18 6.46 0.37
C LYS A 31 13.77 6.05 1.71
N VAL A 32 13.29 4.97 2.30
CA VAL A 32 13.68 4.53 3.64
C VAL A 32 14.53 3.27 3.54
N ARG A 33 15.73 3.31 4.11
CA ARG A 33 16.52 2.09 4.29
C ARG A 33 16.03 1.32 5.49
N VAL A 34 15.68 0.06 5.32
CA VAL A 34 15.19 -0.81 6.39
C VAL A 34 16.02 -2.08 6.48
N ARG A 35 16.03 -2.71 7.64
CA ARG A 35 16.57 -4.06 7.81
C ARG A 35 15.41 -5.06 7.76
N LEU A 36 15.45 -5.95 6.77
CA LEU A 36 14.51 -7.06 6.62
C LEU A 36 14.70 -8.10 7.73
N ALA A 37 13.70 -8.96 7.94
CA ALA A 37 13.75 -10.05 8.91
C ALA A 37 14.96 -11.01 8.72
N ASP A 38 15.43 -11.19 7.48
CA ASP A 38 16.61 -12.00 7.14
C ASP A 38 17.96 -11.28 7.39
N GLY A 39 17.92 -10.05 7.89
CA GLY A 39 19.09 -9.23 8.19
C GLY A 39 19.63 -8.41 7.02
N ARG A 40 19.15 -8.60 5.79
CA ARG A 40 19.52 -7.79 4.63
C ARG A 40 18.95 -6.38 4.76
N ILE A 41 19.62 -5.43 4.13
CA ILE A 41 19.18 -4.03 4.09
C ILE A 41 18.61 -3.76 2.71
N THR A 42 17.40 -3.22 2.66
CA THR A 42 16.75 -2.81 1.43
C THR A 42 16.29 -1.36 1.51
N GLU A 43 15.95 -0.79 0.38
CA GLU A 43 15.31 0.53 0.28
C GLU A 43 13.83 0.33 -0.03
N GLU A 44 12.97 0.88 0.84
CA GLU A 44 11.53 0.94 0.65
C GLU A 44 11.15 2.35 0.17
N LEU A 45 10.28 2.42 -0.83
CA LEU A 45 9.76 3.66 -1.39
C LEU A 45 8.39 3.93 -0.80
N LEU A 46 8.24 5.02 -0.05
CA LEU A 46 6.94 5.50 0.42
C LEU A 46 6.54 6.73 -0.37
N GLU A 47 5.38 6.69 -1.00
CA GLU A 47 4.78 7.80 -1.71
C GLU A 47 3.45 8.17 -1.07
N ALA A 48 3.17 9.47 -0.99
CA ALA A 48 1.90 9.99 -0.52
C ALA A 48 1.35 10.94 -1.58
N ASP A 49 0.08 10.72 -1.95
CA ASP A 49 -0.69 11.59 -2.83
C ASP A 49 -1.83 12.18 -2.01
N SER A 50 -1.69 13.46 -1.65
CA SER A 50 -2.70 14.15 -0.85
C SER A 50 -3.96 14.51 -1.66
N GLU A 51 -3.90 14.52 -2.99
CA GLU A 51 -5.06 14.82 -3.85
C GLU A 51 -5.92 13.57 -4.04
N ARG A 52 -5.28 12.43 -4.27
CA ARG A 52 -5.96 11.12 -4.36
C ARG A 52 -6.29 10.52 -3.01
N ASP A 53 -5.80 11.14 -1.93
CA ASP A 53 -5.86 10.65 -0.55
C ASP A 53 -5.41 9.20 -0.47
N SER A 54 -4.16 8.96 -0.89
CA SER A 54 -3.57 7.63 -0.92
C SER A 54 -2.10 7.62 -0.51
N ILE A 55 -1.66 6.45 -0.05
CA ILE A 55 -0.26 6.16 0.27
C ILE A 55 0.14 4.86 -0.42
N THR A 56 1.33 4.85 -1.02
CA THR A 56 1.94 3.64 -1.59
C THR A 56 3.25 3.35 -0.85
N LEU A 57 3.48 2.08 -0.52
CA LEU A 57 4.75 1.57 -0.01
C LEU A 57 5.20 0.44 -0.94
N GLU A 58 6.36 0.60 -1.58
CA GLU A 58 6.93 -0.39 -2.48
C GLU A 58 8.29 -0.89 -1.99
N TYR A 59 8.50 -2.20 -2.04
CA TYR A 59 9.77 -2.81 -1.67
C TYR A 59 9.97 -4.17 -2.37
N ARG A 60 11.22 -4.63 -2.41
CA ARG A 60 11.58 -5.93 -2.99
C ARG A 60 11.91 -6.96 -1.92
N GLN A 61 11.33 -8.14 -2.04
CA GLN A 61 11.61 -9.31 -1.20
C GLN A 61 12.93 -10.02 -1.61
N ALA A 62 13.29 -11.08 -0.87
CA ALA A 62 14.54 -11.82 -1.06
C ALA A 62 14.65 -12.56 -2.38
N ASP A 63 13.56 -13.18 -2.77
CA ASP A 63 13.31 -13.89 -4.03
C ASP A 63 13.22 -12.94 -5.24
N GLY A 64 13.27 -11.63 -5.02
CA GLY A 64 13.14 -10.62 -6.07
C GLY A 64 11.70 -10.16 -6.33
N THR A 65 10.71 -10.75 -5.65
CA THR A 65 9.30 -10.35 -5.73
C THR A 65 9.13 -8.88 -5.36
N LEU A 66 8.41 -8.12 -6.18
CA LEU A 66 8.10 -6.72 -5.91
C LEU A 66 6.75 -6.64 -5.19
N ILE A 67 6.76 -6.07 -3.98
CA ILE A 67 5.56 -5.86 -3.19
C ILE A 67 5.17 -4.39 -3.26
N THR A 68 3.90 -4.15 -3.56
CA THR A 68 3.29 -2.82 -3.50
C THR A 68 2.12 -2.88 -2.51
N PHE A 69 2.24 -2.16 -1.40
CA PHE A 69 1.14 -1.86 -0.50
C PHE A 69 0.54 -0.51 -0.87
N LEU A 70 -0.78 -0.44 -1.03
CA LEU A 70 -1.50 0.80 -1.26
C LEU A 70 -2.60 0.96 -0.21
N ALA A 71 -2.68 2.14 0.40
CA ALA A 71 -3.80 2.57 1.22
C ALA A 71 -4.59 3.66 0.46
N ASP A 72 -5.85 3.37 0.15
CA ASP A 72 -6.84 4.29 -0.42
C ASP A 72 -7.76 4.74 0.72
N PHE A 73 -7.52 5.93 1.25
CA PHE A 73 -8.31 6.47 2.36
C PHE A 73 -9.68 6.95 1.91
N LYS A 74 -9.85 7.27 0.62
CA LYS A 74 -11.13 7.72 0.09
C LYS A 74 -12.16 6.60 0.04
N GLN A 75 -11.71 5.37 -0.20
CA GLN A 75 -12.56 4.18 -0.23
C GLN A 75 -12.41 3.30 1.03
N ASP A 76 -11.56 3.69 1.98
CA ASP A 76 -11.18 2.86 3.14
C ASP A 76 -10.72 1.45 2.73
N VAL A 77 -9.83 1.36 1.73
CA VAL A 77 -9.30 0.11 1.19
C VAL A 77 -7.77 0.06 1.30
N LYS A 78 -7.24 -1.13 1.61
CA LYS A 78 -5.83 -1.44 1.44
C LYS A 78 -5.63 -2.59 0.45
N ILE A 79 -4.59 -2.47 -0.36
CA ILE A 79 -4.24 -3.39 -1.43
C ILE A 79 -2.82 -3.87 -1.19
N PHE A 80 -2.60 -5.17 -1.30
CA PHE A 80 -1.27 -5.76 -1.40
C PHE A 80 -1.15 -6.39 -2.77
N ARG A 81 -0.22 -5.89 -3.59
CA ARG A 81 0.16 -6.52 -4.83
C ARG A 81 1.51 -7.20 -4.66
N ALA A 82 1.60 -8.45 -5.07
CA ALA A 82 2.86 -9.16 -5.23
C ALA A 82 3.09 -9.46 -6.70
N LEU A 83 4.18 -8.93 -7.25
CA LEU A 83 4.65 -9.24 -8.60
C LEU A 83 5.81 -10.23 -8.49
N ILE A 84 5.49 -11.51 -8.63
CA ILE A 84 6.35 -12.66 -8.40
C ILE A 84 7.05 -13.00 -9.71
N LEU A 85 8.38 -13.04 -9.68
CA LEU A 85 9.16 -13.37 -10.87
C LEU A 85 9.07 -14.87 -11.14
N GLY A 86 8.90 -15.25 -12.41
CA GLY A 86 8.93 -16.65 -12.81
C GLY A 86 10.32 -17.26 -12.60
N GLU A 87 10.36 -18.49 -12.09
CA GLU A 87 11.58 -19.28 -12.00
C GLU A 87 11.85 -20.03 -13.31
N LEU A 88 12.83 -19.57 -14.08
CA LEU A 88 13.23 -20.20 -15.34
C LEU A 88 13.58 -21.69 -15.18
N GLU A 89 14.24 -22.05 -14.08
CA GLU A 89 14.60 -23.43 -13.74
C GLU A 89 13.38 -24.35 -13.53
N ARG A 90 12.22 -23.76 -13.21
CA ARG A 90 10.93 -24.46 -13.05
C ARG A 90 10.07 -24.35 -14.30
N GLY A 91 10.64 -23.90 -15.42
CA GLY A 91 9.94 -23.72 -16.70
C GLY A 91 9.04 -22.49 -16.75
N GLN A 92 9.17 -21.55 -15.80
CA GLN A 92 8.38 -20.33 -15.78
C GLN A 92 9.15 -19.20 -16.45
N SER A 93 8.64 -18.74 -17.60
CA SER A 93 9.24 -17.63 -18.36
C SER A 93 8.56 -16.27 -18.14
N GLN A 94 7.41 -16.26 -17.43
CA GLN A 94 6.62 -15.06 -17.16
C GLN A 94 6.47 -14.82 -15.66
N TYR A 95 6.22 -13.56 -15.29
CA TYR A 95 5.85 -13.21 -13.92
C TYR A 95 4.42 -13.63 -13.62
N GLN A 96 4.12 -13.84 -12.34
CA GLN A 96 2.76 -13.96 -11.82
C GLN A 96 2.48 -12.75 -10.93
N ALA A 97 1.24 -12.29 -10.91
CA ALA A 97 0.84 -11.21 -10.03
C ALA A 97 -0.35 -11.64 -9.18
N LEU A 98 -0.28 -11.33 -7.89
CA LEU A 98 -1.34 -11.51 -6.93
C LEU A 98 -1.76 -10.15 -6.39
N CYS A 99 -3.04 -9.99 -6.11
CA CYS A 99 -3.59 -8.83 -5.44
C CYS A 99 -4.54 -9.26 -4.32
N PHE A 100 -4.28 -8.76 -3.11
CA PHE A 100 -5.11 -8.97 -1.94
C PHE A 100 -5.71 -7.64 -1.51
N ILE A 101 -7.03 -7.53 -1.59
CA ILE A 101 -7.79 -6.31 -1.31
C ILE A 101 -8.57 -6.54 -0.02
N THR A 102 -8.42 -5.63 0.94
CA THR A 102 -9.20 -5.67 2.20
C THR A 102 -9.53 -4.26 2.64
N ARG A 103 -10.43 -4.12 3.60
CA ARG A 103 -10.71 -2.81 4.20
C ARG A 103 -9.50 -2.28 4.98
N LEU A 104 -9.25 -0.98 4.81
CA LEU A 104 -8.28 -0.25 5.60
C LEU A 104 -8.88 0.07 6.98
N SER A 105 -8.20 -0.36 8.05
CA SER A 105 -8.65 -0.04 9.40
C SER A 105 -8.22 1.36 9.80
N HIS A 106 -9.06 2.06 10.57
CA HIS A 106 -8.68 3.33 11.17
C HIS A 106 -7.41 3.18 12.00
N ASN A 107 -6.51 4.17 11.92
CA ASN A 107 -5.23 4.20 12.63
C ASN A 107 -4.27 3.04 12.32
N GLU A 108 -4.49 2.34 11.19
CA GLU A 108 -3.51 1.38 10.70
C GLU A 108 -2.24 2.11 10.24
N ILE A 109 -2.39 3.19 9.46
CA ILE A 109 -1.34 4.06 8.93
C ILE A 109 -1.73 5.54 9.14
N ILE A 110 -0.76 6.46 9.22
CA ILE A 110 -1.07 7.91 9.27
C ILE A 110 -1.71 8.38 7.95
N SER A 111 -2.44 9.51 7.98
CA SER A 111 -3.07 10.07 6.79
C SER A 111 -2.07 10.44 5.68
N SER A 112 -2.52 10.41 4.43
CA SER A 112 -1.78 10.86 3.24
C SER A 112 -1.18 12.26 3.44
N GLU A 113 -1.96 13.21 3.95
CA GLU A 113 -1.52 14.59 4.21
C GLU A 113 -0.37 14.65 5.24
N SER A 114 -0.43 13.81 6.28
CA SER A 114 0.63 13.76 7.28
C SER A 114 1.88 13.07 6.75
N MET A 115 1.70 12.02 5.94
CA MET A 115 2.79 11.33 5.22
C MET A 115 3.49 12.29 4.26
N ALA A 116 2.73 13.09 3.50
CA ALA A 116 3.21 14.04 2.50
C ALA A 116 4.17 15.11 3.06
N ARG A 117 4.04 15.39 4.37
CA ARG A 117 4.84 16.37 5.10
C ARG A 117 6.07 15.75 5.76
N LEU A 118 6.22 14.42 5.77
CA LEU A 118 7.39 13.78 6.35
C LEU A 118 8.64 14.12 5.55
N ARG A 119 9.73 14.36 6.28
CA ARG A 119 11.06 14.61 5.71
C ARG A 119 12.08 13.81 6.51
N GLN A 120 13.02 13.20 5.82
CA GLN A 120 14.11 12.49 6.47
C GLN A 120 15.19 13.46 6.92
N LYS A 121 15.51 13.43 8.22
CA LYS A 121 16.66 14.15 8.76
C LYS A 121 17.99 13.54 8.31
N ASN A 122 18.04 12.21 8.15
CA ASN A 122 19.20 11.48 7.67
C ASN A 122 18.74 10.32 6.76
N PRO A 123 18.99 10.41 5.44
CA PRO A 123 18.54 9.41 4.47
C PRO A 123 19.34 8.10 4.50
N HIS A 124 20.56 8.09 5.05
CA HIS A 124 21.38 6.88 5.15
C HIS A 124 21.12 6.05 6.41
N THR A 125 20.30 6.56 7.34
CA THR A 125 19.96 5.82 8.56
C THR A 125 19.10 4.61 8.23
N ILE A 126 19.57 3.43 8.63
CA ILE A 126 18.77 2.20 8.61
C ILE A 126 17.70 2.31 9.70
N ARG A 127 16.44 2.23 9.32
CA ARG A 127 15.28 2.31 10.20
C ARG A 127 14.86 0.93 10.65
N THR A 128 14.41 0.87 11.89
CA THR A 128 13.73 -0.28 12.50
C THR A 128 12.43 0.25 13.08
N ALA A 129 11.35 -0.51 12.93
CA ALA A 129 10.07 -0.15 13.54
C ALA A 129 10.18 -0.05 15.06
N GLU A 130 9.52 0.95 15.64
CA GLU A 130 9.45 1.14 17.10
C GLU A 130 8.49 0.13 17.74
N GLU A 131 7.45 -0.28 17.02
CA GLU A 131 6.48 -1.28 17.45
C GLU A 131 6.37 -2.41 16.42
N LYS A 132 6.43 -3.66 16.90
CA LYS A 132 6.11 -4.83 16.08
C LYS A 132 4.68 -5.25 16.39
N ARG A 133 3.77 -5.03 15.44
CA ARG A 133 2.37 -5.46 15.52
C ARG A 133 2.24 -6.95 15.20
N PRO A 134 1.23 -7.64 15.75
CA PRO A 134 0.99 -9.04 15.46
C PRO A 134 0.70 -9.24 13.97
N THR A 135 1.08 -10.41 13.46
CA THR A 135 0.72 -10.84 12.10
C THR A 135 -0.80 -11.00 12.01
N GLU A 136 -1.39 -10.49 10.93
CA GLU A 136 -2.82 -10.61 10.65
C GLU A 136 -3.05 -11.72 9.62
N THR A 137 -3.85 -12.72 9.96
CA THR A 137 -4.20 -13.81 9.03
C THR A 137 -5.55 -13.51 8.37
N LEU A 138 -5.59 -13.56 7.05
CA LEU A 138 -6.72 -13.14 6.22
C LEU A 138 -7.12 -14.28 5.27
N SER A 139 -8.35 -14.78 5.43
CA SER A 139 -8.93 -15.74 4.49
C SER A 139 -9.57 -15.00 3.33
N MET A 140 -8.98 -15.16 2.14
CA MET A 140 -9.35 -14.47 0.90
C MET A 140 -10.18 -15.44 0.06
N ASN A 141 -11.46 -15.52 0.40
CA ASN A 141 -12.43 -16.51 -0.10
C ASN A 141 -13.32 -15.98 -1.23
N VAL A 142 -12.99 -14.82 -1.80
CA VAL A 142 -13.72 -14.23 -2.93
C VAL A 142 -12.71 -13.75 -3.96
N ALA A 143 -12.87 -14.16 -5.21
CA ALA A 143 -12.17 -13.59 -6.35
C ALA A 143 -12.88 -12.32 -6.83
N VAL A 144 -12.09 -11.37 -7.34
CA VAL A 144 -12.56 -10.09 -7.87
C VAL A 144 -12.28 -10.05 -9.36
N ASN A 145 -13.31 -9.78 -10.16
CA ASN A 145 -13.15 -9.56 -11.59
C ASN A 145 -12.41 -8.23 -11.81
N VAL A 146 -11.13 -8.31 -12.17
CA VAL A 146 -10.28 -7.13 -12.35
C VAL A 146 -10.82 -6.15 -13.38
N THR A 147 -11.54 -6.62 -14.41
CA THR A 147 -12.12 -5.74 -15.45
C THR A 147 -13.25 -4.86 -14.93
N LEU A 148 -13.91 -5.28 -13.85
CA LEU A 148 -14.98 -4.53 -13.18
C LEU A 148 -14.51 -3.86 -11.87
N ALA A 149 -13.25 -4.09 -11.45
CA ALA A 149 -12.73 -3.60 -10.18
C ALA A 149 -12.65 -2.06 -10.08
N TRP A 150 -12.73 -1.34 -11.19
CA TRP A 150 -12.86 0.12 -11.20
C TRP A 150 -14.13 0.61 -10.50
N GLN A 151 -15.18 -0.23 -10.44
CA GLN A 151 -16.40 0.05 -9.68
C GLN A 151 -16.15 0.12 -8.17
N LEU A 152 -15.13 -0.60 -7.68
CA LEU A 152 -14.71 -0.57 -6.27
C LEU A 152 -13.81 0.64 -6.00
N SER A 153 -12.77 0.79 -6.81
CA SER A 153 -11.85 1.94 -6.80
C SER A 153 -11.00 1.93 -8.06
N THR A 154 -10.76 3.11 -8.62
CA THR A 154 -9.79 3.26 -9.72
C THR A 154 -8.38 2.85 -9.31
N LEU A 155 -8.00 3.01 -8.03
CA LEU A 155 -6.70 2.58 -7.52
C LEU A 155 -6.59 1.06 -7.44
N ILE A 156 -7.70 0.35 -7.15
CA ILE A 156 -7.75 -1.11 -7.23
C ILE A 156 -7.46 -1.57 -8.66
N TYR A 157 -8.21 -1.06 -9.64
CA TYR A 157 -8.01 -1.41 -11.05
C TYR A 157 -6.57 -1.17 -11.51
N ASN A 158 -6.05 0.04 -11.27
CA ASN A 158 -4.71 0.43 -11.72
C ASN A 158 -3.62 -0.44 -11.07
N THR A 159 -3.74 -0.72 -9.78
CA THR A 159 -2.75 -1.51 -9.04
C THR A 159 -2.79 -2.98 -9.46
N CYS A 160 -4.00 -3.55 -9.63
CA CYS A 160 -4.20 -4.99 -9.77
C CYS A 160 -4.42 -5.49 -11.20
N SER A 161 -4.45 -4.61 -12.20
CA SER A 161 -4.64 -4.98 -13.61
C SER A 161 -3.73 -6.13 -14.10
N LEU A 162 -2.47 -6.17 -13.64
CA LEU A 162 -1.50 -7.21 -13.99
C LEU A 162 -1.75 -8.57 -13.32
N ALA A 163 -2.55 -8.63 -12.25
CA ALA A 163 -2.85 -9.87 -11.54
C ALA A 163 -3.86 -10.76 -12.26
N HIS A 164 -4.62 -10.20 -13.21
CA HIS A 164 -5.62 -10.93 -14.01
C HIS A 164 -6.59 -11.72 -13.09
N ASP A 165 -6.49 -13.05 -13.04
CA ASP A 165 -7.34 -13.92 -12.22
C ASP A 165 -6.85 -14.04 -10.75
N GLY A 166 -5.71 -13.46 -10.42
CA GLY A 166 -5.08 -13.47 -9.09
C GLY A 166 -5.51 -12.33 -8.16
N VAL A 167 -6.76 -11.84 -8.27
CA VAL A 167 -7.27 -10.73 -7.43
C VAL A 167 -8.28 -11.28 -6.43
N TYR A 168 -8.00 -11.11 -5.14
CA TYR A 168 -8.78 -11.71 -4.07
C TYR A 168 -9.21 -10.68 -3.02
N THR A 169 -10.36 -10.93 -2.41
CA THR A 169 -10.89 -10.21 -1.25
C THR A 169 -11.53 -11.18 -0.25
N ARG A 170 -11.98 -10.63 0.87
CA ARG A 170 -12.72 -11.36 1.91
C ARG A 170 -14.21 -11.26 1.65
N GLU A 171 -14.94 -12.30 2.01
CA GLU A 171 -16.40 -12.30 1.95
C GLU A 171 -17.03 -11.20 2.84
N ALA A 172 -16.41 -10.88 3.98
CA ALA A 172 -16.86 -9.76 4.82
C ALA A 172 -16.72 -8.40 4.11
N ASP A 173 -15.67 -8.22 3.31
CA ASP A 173 -15.42 -6.99 2.56
C ASP A 173 -16.30 -6.93 1.31
N MET A 174 -16.52 -8.07 0.63
CA MET A 174 -17.51 -8.22 -0.43
C MET A 174 -18.90 -7.80 0.04
N ARG A 175 -19.39 -8.35 1.17
CA ARG A 175 -20.72 -8.00 1.72
C ARG A 175 -20.83 -6.50 1.97
N HIS A 176 -19.78 -5.88 2.50
CA HIS A 176 -19.75 -4.44 2.69
C HIS A 176 -19.94 -3.66 1.38
N TRP A 177 -19.25 -4.04 0.30
CA TRP A 177 -19.41 -3.38 -1.01
C TRP A 177 -20.80 -3.61 -1.61
N LEU A 178 -21.36 -4.81 -1.48
CA LEU A 178 -22.73 -5.09 -1.91
C LEU A 178 -23.74 -4.20 -1.17
N ASP A 179 -23.58 -4.02 0.14
CA ASP A 179 -24.42 -3.14 0.96
C ASP A 179 -24.32 -1.66 0.53
N THR A 180 -23.18 -1.25 -0.03
CA THR A 180 -22.98 0.10 -0.59
C THR A 180 -23.53 0.26 -2.02
N GLY A 181 -24.07 -0.80 -2.62
CA GLY A 181 -24.71 -0.78 -3.94
C GLY A 181 -23.80 -1.18 -5.11
N ILE A 182 -22.63 -1.78 -4.85
CA ILE A 182 -21.81 -2.38 -5.90
C ILE A 182 -22.48 -3.64 -6.43
N GLU A 183 -22.43 -3.86 -7.74
CA GLU A 183 -22.99 -5.05 -8.36
C GLU A 183 -22.23 -6.33 -7.98
N GLY A 184 -22.97 -7.41 -7.73
CA GLY A 184 -22.39 -8.72 -7.42
C GLY A 184 -21.56 -9.34 -8.54
N SER A 185 -21.71 -8.87 -9.79
CA SER A 185 -20.95 -9.33 -10.96
C SER A 185 -19.44 -9.10 -10.84
N VAL A 186 -19.02 -8.22 -9.94
CA VAL A 186 -17.61 -7.94 -9.62
C VAL A 186 -16.97 -9.10 -8.84
N PHE A 187 -17.75 -9.96 -8.20
CA PHE A 187 -17.28 -10.94 -7.22
C PHE A 187 -17.64 -12.37 -7.59
N GLU A 188 -16.73 -13.29 -7.28
CA GLU A 188 -16.95 -14.74 -7.37
C GLU A 188 -16.52 -15.40 -6.07
N THR A 189 -17.46 -16.03 -5.37
CA THR A 189 -17.14 -16.77 -4.14
C THR A 189 -16.34 -18.02 -4.48
N LEU A 190 -15.19 -18.18 -3.83
CA LEU A 190 -14.28 -19.30 -4.06
C LEU A 190 -14.60 -20.47 -3.12
N PRO A 191 -14.35 -21.73 -3.55
CA PRO A 191 -14.57 -22.91 -2.71
C PRO A 191 -13.73 -22.87 -1.44
N GLN A 192 -14.34 -23.20 -0.30
CA GLN A 192 -13.64 -23.30 0.98
C GLN A 192 -13.31 -24.75 1.37
N ALA A 193 -12.35 -24.92 2.29
CA ALA A 193 -11.95 -26.25 2.77
C ALA A 193 -13.10 -27.04 3.43
N VAL A 194 -14.10 -26.35 3.97
CA VAL A 194 -15.33 -26.95 4.51
C VAL A 194 -16.24 -27.49 3.40
N GLU A 195 -16.23 -26.83 2.23
CA GLU A 195 -17.11 -27.12 1.10
C GLU A 195 -16.52 -28.17 0.15
N VAL A 196 -15.20 -28.27 0.12
CA VAL A 196 -14.46 -29.22 -0.73
C VAL A 196 -13.78 -30.28 0.14
N PRO A 197 -14.37 -31.48 0.28
CA PRO A 197 -13.77 -32.58 1.02
C PRO A 197 -12.38 -32.91 0.45
N GLY A 198 -11.34 -32.79 1.29
CA GLY A 198 -9.96 -33.06 0.88
C GLY A 198 -9.19 -31.86 0.30
N LEU A 199 -9.70 -30.62 0.43
CA LEU A 199 -8.90 -29.43 0.13
C LEU A 199 -7.75 -29.31 1.14
N GLN A 200 -6.55 -29.67 0.70
CA GLN A 200 -5.32 -29.61 1.50
C GLN A 200 -4.56 -28.31 1.22
N SER A 201 -3.62 -27.95 2.09
CA SER A 201 -2.65 -26.88 1.79
C SER A 201 -1.83 -27.26 0.55
N CYS A 202 -1.51 -26.27 -0.29
CA CYS A 202 -0.70 -26.48 -1.49
C CYS A 202 0.69 -27.03 -1.18
N ARG A 203 1.19 -26.81 0.04
CA ARG A 203 2.42 -27.45 0.56
C ARG A 203 2.34 -28.97 0.60
N SER A 204 1.15 -29.54 0.84
CA SER A 204 0.98 -30.98 1.05
C SER A 204 0.58 -31.75 -0.21
N VAL A 205 0.10 -31.03 -1.23
CA VAL A 205 -0.38 -31.62 -2.49
C VAL A 205 0.82 -31.88 -3.41
N LYS A 206 0.90 -33.04 -4.07
CA LYS A 206 2.00 -33.32 -5.02
C LYS A 206 1.63 -33.07 -6.48
N ASP A 207 0.36 -33.32 -6.84
CA ASP A 207 -0.13 -33.12 -8.20
C ASP A 207 -0.26 -31.61 -8.49
N LEU A 208 0.44 -31.14 -9.52
CA LEU A 208 0.45 -29.73 -9.93
C LEU A 208 -0.91 -29.23 -10.42
N TRP A 209 -1.79 -30.15 -10.85
CA TRP A 209 -3.10 -29.84 -11.40
C TRP A 209 -4.23 -29.96 -10.38
N GLN A 210 -3.93 -30.47 -9.18
CA GLN A 210 -4.89 -30.59 -8.11
C GLN A 210 -5.13 -29.24 -7.43
N SER A 211 -6.39 -28.97 -7.07
CA SER A 211 -6.78 -27.78 -6.32
C SER A 211 -6.31 -27.84 -4.87
N CYS A 212 -5.96 -26.70 -4.29
CA CYS A 212 -5.44 -26.62 -2.93
C CYS A 212 -5.67 -25.24 -2.31
N SER A 213 -5.50 -25.14 -0.99
CA SER A 213 -5.46 -23.87 -0.27
C SER A 213 -4.03 -23.34 -0.25
N CYS A 214 -3.81 -22.22 -0.93
CA CYS A 214 -2.52 -21.53 -1.01
C CYS A 214 -2.35 -20.56 0.15
N SER A 215 -1.12 -20.41 0.64
CA SER A 215 -0.74 -19.36 1.60
C SER A 215 0.30 -18.41 1.02
N TYR A 216 0.14 -17.10 1.22
CA TYR A 216 1.10 -16.08 0.83
C TYR A 216 1.34 -15.07 1.96
N SER A 217 2.60 -14.83 2.32
CA SER A 217 2.97 -13.97 3.45
C SER A 217 3.68 -12.70 3.01
N VAL A 218 3.26 -11.57 3.57
CA VAL A 218 3.83 -10.24 3.33
C VAL A 218 4.17 -9.58 4.67
N ARG A 219 5.26 -8.80 4.72
CA ARG A 219 5.63 -8.03 5.91
C ARG A 219 6.04 -6.62 5.54
N LEU A 220 5.35 -5.65 6.10
CA LEU A 220 5.79 -4.26 6.10
C LEU A 220 6.80 -4.10 7.25
N GLU A 221 8.07 -3.91 6.93
CA GLU A 221 9.14 -3.84 7.94
C GLU A 221 9.18 -2.50 8.66
N TRP A 222 8.79 -1.43 7.97
CA TRP A 222 8.70 -0.10 8.54
C TRP A 222 7.62 0.73 7.86
N TYR A 223 6.67 1.27 8.64
CA TYR A 223 5.76 2.28 8.13
C TYR A 223 5.30 3.24 9.25
N PRO A 224 5.03 4.52 8.94
CA PRO A 224 4.47 5.47 9.89
C PRO A 224 3.02 5.13 10.28
N CYS A 225 2.82 4.61 11.49
CA CYS A 225 1.50 4.15 11.94
C CYS A 225 0.75 5.14 12.82
N LEU A 226 1.46 6.01 13.55
CA LEU A 226 0.85 7.01 14.44
C LEU A 226 1.63 8.33 14.44
N LEU A 227 0.93 9.43 14.69
CA LEU A 227 1.53 10.75 14.92
C LEU A 227 1.93 10.91 16.39
N LYS A 228 3.11 11.49 16.63
CA LYS A 228 3.55 11.92 17.96
C LYS A 228 3.26 13.41 18.14
N TYR A 229 2.69 13.74 19.29
CA TYR A 229 2.38 15.10 19.69
C TYR A 229 3.24 15.51 20.88
N CYS A 230 3.88 16.66 20.76
CA CYS A 230 4.65 17.28 21.83
C CYS A 230 3.89 18.48 22.37
N ARG A 231 4.16 18.87 23.62
CA ARG A 231 3.58 20.07 24.23
C ARG A 231 4.71 21.05 24.51
N ASN A 232 4.52 22.31 24.11
CA ASN A 232 5.33 23.40 24.63
C ASN A 232 4.48 24.17 25.64
N LYS A 233 5.08 24.60 26.76
CA LYS A 233 4.39 25.48 27.71
C LYS A 233 4.69 26.92 27.31
N ASP A 234 3.66 27.69 26.98
CA ASP A 234 3.82 29.13 26.79
C ASP A 234 4.03 29.80 28.16
N SER A 235 4.57 31.03 28.17
CA SER A 235 4.83 31.81 29.40
C SER A 235 3.59 32.07 30.26
N LEU A 236 2.39 31.86 29.69
CA LEU A 236 1.07 31.99 30.31
C LEU A 236 0.49 30.64 30.79
N GLY A 237 1.23 29.54 30.70
CA GLY A 237 0.82 28.22 31.21
C GLY A 237 -0.13 27.43 30.30
N HIS A 238 -0.59 28.01 29.18
CA HIS A 238 -1.31 27.28 28.15
C HIS A 238 -0.34 26.42 27.32
N SER A 239 -0.72 25.17 27.02
CA SER A 239 0.08 24.28 26.17
C SER A 239 -0.78 23.64 25.08
N ALA A 240 -0.68 24.15 23.85
CA ALA A 240 -1.28 23.50 22.69
C ALA A 240 -0.36 22.35 22.22
N PRO A 241 -0.90 21.15 21.97
CA PRO A 241 -0.12 20.06 21.39
C PRO A 241 0.21 20.36 19.92
N TYR A 242 1.45 20.10 19.51
CA TYR A 242 1.89 20.21 18.11
C TYR A 242 2.48 18.88 17.62
N LYS A 243 2.37 18.61 16.31
CA LYS A 243 2.95 17.42 15.67
C LYS A 243 4.47 17.52 15.72
N CYS A 244 5.15 16.56 16.36
CA CYS A 244 6.61 16.58 16.51
C CYS A 244 7.32 15.35 15.95
N GLY A 245 6.58 14.33 15.51
CA GLY A 245 7.17 13.17 14.87
C GLY A 245 6.14 12.08 14.57
N ILE A 246 6.66 10.90 14.30
CA ILE A 246 5.87 9.69 14.06
C ILE A 246 6.29 8.59 15.02
N LYS A 247 5.39 7.64 15.24
CA LYS A 247 5.71 6.29 15.68
C LYS A 247 5.69 5.39 14.46
N SER A 248 6.74 4.59 14.31
CA SER A 248 6.84 3.59 13.23
C SER A 248 6.47 2.19 13.70
N CYS A 249 5.82 1.44 12.82
CA CYS A 249 5.37 0.08 13.08
C CYS A 249 5.90 -0.91 12.03
N SER A 250 5.92 -2.19 12.38
CA SER A 250 6.07 -3.34 11.48
C SER A 250 4.84 -4.24 11.65
N LYS A 251 4.35 -4.84 10.56
CA LYS A 251 3.20 -5.76 10.61
C LYS A 251 3.31 -6.81 9.50
N GLY A 252 3.03 -8.06 9.86
CA GLY A 252 2.91 -9.17 8.91
C GLY A 252 1.45 -9.39 8.49
N TYR A 253 1.27 -9.95 7.30
CA TYR A 253 -0.01 -10.36 6.76
C TYR A 253 0.14 -11.75 6.13
N ASP A 254 -0.71 -12.69 6.53
CA ASP A 254 -0.75 -14.03 5.96
C ASP A 254 -2.09 -14.21 5.24
N PHE A 255 -2.04 -14.35 3.93
CA PHE A 255 -3.22 -14.52 3.07
C PHE A 255 -3.41 -15.99 2.73
N THR A 256 -4.60 -16.53 2.97
CA THR A 256 -4.97 -17.88 2.55
C THR A 256 -6.09 -17.84 1.52
N TYR A 257 -5.94 -18.53 0.40
CA TYR A 257 -6.91 -18.49 -0.71
C TYR A 257 -6.94 -19.81 -1.47
N TYR A 258 -8.05 -20.04 -2.17
CA TYR A 258 -8.21 -21.19 -3.04
C TYR A 258 -7.45 -20.99 -4.35
N THR A 259 -6.79 -22.04 -4.84
CA THR A 259 -6.32 -22.12 -6.22
C THR A 259 -6.84 -23.41 -6.88
N PRO A 260 -7.28 -23.34 -8.15
CA PRO A 260 -7.70 -24.53 -8.89
C PRO A 260 -6.55 -25.49 -9.20
N HIS A 261 -5.30 -25.00 -9.22
CA HIS A 261 -4.11 -25.80 -9.51
C HIS A 261 -2.92 -25.38 -8.63
N LYS A 262 -2.23 -26.36 -8.02
CA LYS A 262 -0.99 -26.13 -7.26
C LYS A 262 0.07 -25.34 -8.04
N GLN A 263 0.14 -25.47 -9.37
CA GLN A 263 1.09 -24.72 -10.20
C GLN A 263 0.92 -23.18 -10.12
N LEU A 264 -0.23 -22.69 -9.65
CA LEU A 264 -0.49 -21.27 -9.41
C LEU A 264 -0.11 -20.85 -7.97
N CYS A 265 0.54 -21.73 -7.20
CA CYS A 265 0.98 -21.49 -5.82
C CYS A 265 2.35 -22.14 -5.56
N LEU A 266 3.36 -21.78 -6.35
CA LEU A 266 4.68 -22.40 -6.26
C LEU A 266 5.60 -21.84 -5.15
N TRP A 267 5.21 -20.73 -4.52
CA TRP A 267 5.93 -20.10 -3.40
C TRP A 267 5.65 -20.78 -2.05
N GLU A 268 4.63 -21.62 -1.95
CA GLU A 268 4.40 -22.42 -0.76
C GLU A 268 5.29 -23.67 -0.84
N GLU A 269 6.59 -23.51 -0.52
CA GLU A 269 7.57 -24.60 -0.58
C GLU A 269 7.19 -25.77 0.34
N GLU A 270 7.47 -26.99 -0.13
CA GLU A 270 7.47 -28.23 0.66
C GLU A 270 8.60 -28.15 1.70
N ALA A 271 8.28 -28.42 2.96
CA ALA A 271 9.27 -28.49 4.05
C ALA A 271 10.15 -29.75 3.96
#